data_AF-A0A2D4ISM6-F1
#
_entry.id   AF-A0A2D4ISM6-F1
#
_cell.length_a   1.000
_cell.length_b   1.000
_cell.length_c   1.000
_cell.angle_alpha   90.00
_cell.angle_beta   90.00
_cell.angle_gamma   90.00
#
_symmetry.space_group_name_H-M   'P 1'
#
loop_
_entity.id
_entity.type
_entity.pdbx_description
1 polymer ?
#
loop_
_entity_poly.entity_id
_entity_poly.type
_entity_poly.pdbx_seq_one_letter_code
_entity_poly.pdbx_strand_id
1 'polypeptide(L)'
;ITEGKPLTVEIKGIEYMNDDPAMVDVLYAKVHMKDGSNRLQLLADRLVDQFVTSGLMRREWDRVKLHATVMNTVFRNDPSAEEPNNRATGKPFKERESFDGRTILKLFENFEFGEVQLNSVCLSQRFSTDQSGYYASSGQLNFS
;
A
#
# COMPACT_ATOMS: atom_id res chain seq x y z
N ILE A 1 3.65 22.17 0.06
CA ILE A 1 2.55 21.19 -0.16
C ILE A 1 1.71 21.03 1.10
N THR A 2 2.30 20.62 2.22
CA THR A 2 1.59 20.40 3.50
C THR A 2 1.38 21.67 4.33
N GLU A 3 2.12 22.75 4.04
CA GLU A 3 2.02 24.04 4.76
C GLU A 3 2.24 23.93 6.27
N GLY A 4 3.08 22.98 6.71
CA GLY A 4 3.32 22.77 8.15
C GLY A 4 2.15 22.09 8.88
N LYS A 5 1.19 21.49 8.17
CA LYS A 5 -0.04 20.93 8.75
C LYS A 5 -0.24 19.47 8.33
N PRO A 6 -0.89 18.65 9.18
CA PRO A 6 -1.37 17.33 8.79
C PRO A 6 -2.30 17.39 7.58
N LEU A 7 -2.30 16.32 6.78
CA LEU A 7 -3.25 16.10 5.70
C LEU A 7 -4.35 15.14 6.17
N THR A 8 -5.60 15.61 6.19
CA THR A 8 -6.74 14.74 6.51
C THR A 8 -7.20 14.01 5.26
N VAL A 9 -7.17 12.68 5.31
CA VAL A 9 -7.60 11.82 4.20
C VAL A 9 -8.77 10.95 4.65
N GLU A 10 -9.67 10.69 3.72
CA GLU A 10 -10.75 9.73 3.82
C GLU A 10 -10.33 8.43 3.12
N ILE A 11 -10.52 7.30 3.82
CA ILE A 11 -10.36 5.97 3.25
C ILE A 11 -11.76 5.39 3.03
N LYS A 12 -12.17 5.34 1.76
CA LYS A 12 -13.55 4.98 1.39
C LYS A 12 -13.61 4.20 0.09
N GLY A 13 -14.37 3.12 0.14
CA GLY A 13 -14.55 2.18 -0.94
C GLY A 13 -13.31 1.35 -1.23
N ILE A 14 -13.51 0.31 -2.03
CA ILE A 14 -12.47 -0.66 -2.38
C ILE A 14 -12.36 -0.80 -3.90
N GLU A 15 -11.20 -1.23 -4.35
CA GLU A 15 -10.88 -1.59 -5.72
C GLU A 15 -9.77 -2.65 -5.67
N TYR A 16 -9.40 -3.21 -6.81
CA TYR A 16 -8.39 -4.27 -6.92
C TYR A 16 -7.34 -3.94 -7.98
N MET A 17 -6.18 -4.60 -7.89
CA MET A 17 -5.21 -4.62 -8.99
C MET A 17 -5.52 -5.81 -9.89
N ASN A 18 -5.41 -5.61 -11.21
CA ASN A 18 -5.82 -6.48 -12.34
C ASN A 18 -7.26 -6.23 -12.83
N ASP A 19 -7.62 -6.84 -13.97
CA ASP A 19 -8.86 -6.52 -14.71
C ASP A 19 -10.05 -7.43 -14.39
N ASP A 20 -9.82 -8.63 -13.83
CA ASP A 20 -10.88 -9.62 -13.57
C ASP A 20 -11.23 -9.70 -12.07
N PRO A 21 -12.45 -9.31 -11.65
CA PRO A 21 -12.86 -9.38 -10.25
C PRO A 21 -13.04 -10.82 -9.73
N ALA A 22 -13.05 -11.84 -10.61
CA ALA A 22 -13.03 -13.24 -10.20
C ALA A 22 -11.60 -13.75 -9.91
N MET A 23 -10.57 -12.99 -10.29
CA MET A 23 -9.15 -13.37 -10.19
C MET A 23 -8.32 -12.23 -9.58
N VAL A 24 -8.62 -11.88 -8.32
CA VAL A 24 -7.96 -10.78 -7.60
C VAL A 24 -6.72 -11.26 -6.86
N ASP A 25 -5.61 -10.52 -7.01
CA ASP A 25 -4.39 -10.71 -6.22
C ASP A 25 -4.23 -9.66 -5.12
N VAL A 26 -4.62 -8.42 -5.40
CA VAL A 26 -4.50 -7.29 -4.47
C VAL A 26 -5.83 -6.56 -4.42
N LEU A 27 -6.43 -6.50 -3.23
CA LEU A 27 -7.57 -5.64 -2.93
C LEU A 27 -7.09 -4.49 -2.05
N TYR A 28 -7.51 -3.28 -2.39
CA TYR A 28 -7.11 -2.08 -1.66
C TYR A 28 -8.29 -1.14 -1.44
N ALA A 29 -8.21 -0.37 -0.37
CA ALA A 29 -9.09 0.74 -0.12
C ALA A 29 -8.59 2.00 -0.86
N LYS A 30 -9.52 2.78 -1.38
CA LYS A 30 -9.21 4.03 -2.07
C LYS A 30 -8.91 5.12 -1.03
N VAL A 31 -7.96 5.99 -1.36
CA VAL A 31 -7.51 7.08 -0.50
C VAL A 31 -7.82 8.40 -1.17
N HIS A 32 -8.56 9.26 -0.48
CA HIS A 32 -8.99 10.57 -0.98
C HIS A 32 -8.63 11.65 0.02
N MET A 33 -8.28 12.86 -0.44
CA MET A 33 -8.19 14.00 0.46
C MET A 33 -9.60 14.40 0.92
N LYS A 34 -9.80 14.60 2.22
CA LYS A 34 -11.12 15.01 2.75
C LYS A 34 -11.56 16.38 2.25
N ASP A 35 -10.61 17.28 2.01
CA ASP A 35 -10.85 18.63 1.48
C ASP A 35 -11.01 18.66 -0.06
N GLY A 36 -10.99 17.49 -0.73
CA GLY A 36 -11.08 17.38 -2.19
C GLY A 36 -9.84 17.85 -2.95
N SER A 37 -8.77 18.27 -2.25
CA SER A 37 -7.53 18.72 -2.90
C SER A 37 -6.72 17.55 -3.46
N ASN A 38 -5.68 17.86 -4.25
CA ASN A 38 -4.73 16.87 -4.74
C ASN A 38 -3.41 16.85 -3.94
N ARG A 39 -3.38 17.42 -2.73
CA ARG A 39 -2.13 17.67 -1.99
C ARG A 39 -1.34 16.40 -1.68
N LEU A 40 -2.02 15.32 -1.30
CA LEU A 40 -1.35 14.03 -1.07
C LEU A 40 -0.77 13.44 -2.36
N GLN A 41 -1.49 13.55 -3.48
CA GLN A 41 -1.00 13.10 -4.79
C GLN A 41 0.26 13.88 -5.19
N LEU A 42 0.21 15.21 -5.10
CA LEU A 42 1.34 16.06 -5.42
C LEU A 42 2.55 15.76 -4.52
N LEU A 43 2.32 15.47 -3.24
CA LEU A 43 3.38 15.04 -2.33
C LEU A 43 4.01 13.73 -2.79
N ALA A 44 3.19 12.72 -3.09
CA ALA A 44 3.67 11.40 -3.51
C ALA A 44 4.46 11.44 -4.83
N ASP A 45 3.95 12.17 -5.82
CA ASP A 45 4.62 12.30 -7.12
C ASP A 45 5.96 13.07 -6.98
N ARG A 46 6.00 14.13 -6.16
CA ARG A 46 7.27 14.84 -5.88
C ARG A 46 8.28 14.03 -5.11
N LEU A 47 7.85 13.11 -4.24
CA LEU A 47 8.77 12.18 -3.59
C LEU A 47 9.43 11.27 -4.63
N VAL A 48 8.66 10.75 -5.60
CA VAL A 48 9.23 9.99 -6.72
C VAL A 48 10.20 10.85 -7.52
N ASP A 49 9.82 12.08 -7.88
CA ASP A 49 10.70 13.02 -8.61
C ASP A 49 12.05 13.22 -7.89
N GLN A 50 12.00 13.43 -6.57
CA GLN A 50 13.19 13.69 -5.75
C GLN A 50 14.10 12.46 -5.66
N PHE A 51 13.53 11.26 -5.47
CA PHE A 51 14.31 10.01 -5.41
C PHE A 51 14.90 9.64 -6.77
N VAL A 52 14.21 9.95 -7.87
CA VAL A 52 14.74 9.76 -9.23
C VAL A 52 15.88 10.73 -9.50
N THR A 53 15.70 12.01 -9.19
CA THR A 53 16.72 13.05 -9.42
C THR A 53 17.97 12.83 -8.58
N SER A 54 17.84 12.30 -7.36
CA SER A 54 18.98 11.94 -6.51
C SER A 54 19.68 10.64 -6.90
N GLY A 55 19.19 9.92 -7.92
CA GLY A 55 19.76 8.67 -8.39
C GLY A 55 19.43 7.46 -7.50
N LEU A 56 18.50 7.60 -6.55
CA LEU A 56 18.09 6.55 -5.62
C LEU A 56 16.97 5.64 -6.15
N MET A 57 16.26 6.07 -7.20
CA MET A 57 15.14 5.34 -7.78
C MET A 57 15.13 5.48 -9.31
N ARG A 58 14.61 4.46 -10.02
CA ARG A 58 14.26 4.58 -11.45
C ARG A 58 12.77 4.89 -11.58
N ARG A 59 12.40 5.75 -12.52
CA ARG A 59 10.99 6.01 -12.83
C ARG A 59 10.43 4.85 -13.63
N GLU A 60 9.40 4.22 -13.09
CA GLU A 60 8.63 3.18 -13.78
C GLU A 60 7.29 3.71 -14.30
N TRP A 61 6.68 4.63 -13.55
CA TRP A 61 5.37 5.21 -13.86
C TRP A 61 5.39 6.72 -13.64
N ASP A 62 4.54 7.45 -14.36
CA ASP A 62 4.46 8.90 -14.27
C ASP A 62 3.71 9.40 -13.04
N ARG A 63 2.86 8.56 -12.44
CA ARG A 63 2.00 8.93 -11.33
C ARG A 63 1.91 7.82 -10.29
N VAL A 64 1.98 8.19 -9.01
CA VAL A 64 1.80 7.27 -7.90
C VAL A 64 0.32 6.89 -7.78
N LYS A 65 0.03 5.58 -7.81
CA LYS A 65 -1.30 5.05 -7.49
C LYS A 65 -1.46 4.96 -5.96
N LEU A 66 -2.03 6.00 -5.36
CA LEU A 66 -2.32 6.03 -3.92
C LEU A 66 -3.42 5.02 -3.56
N HIS A 67 -3.13 4.16 -2.60
CA HIS A 67 -4.08 3.17 -2.09
C HIS A 67 -3.63 2.64 -0.72
N ALA A 68 -4.56 2.07 0.04
CA ALA A 68 -4.26 1.30 1.25
C ALA A 68 -4.56 -0.17 0.99
N THR A 69 -3.52 -1.02 0.84
CA THR A 69 -3.73 -2.46 0.60
C THR A 69 -4.45 -3.10 1.78
N VAL A 70 -5.54 -3.82 1.52
CA VAL A 70 -6.34 -4.54 2.52
C VAL A 70 -6.06 -6.03 2.46
N MET A 71 -5.95 -6.59 1.25
CA MET A 71 -5.60 -8.00 1.04
C MET A 71 -4.59 -8.14 -0.09
N ASN A 72 -3.64 -9.06 0.07
CA ASN A 72 -2.66 -9.39 -0.95
C ASN A 72 -2.30 -10.89 -0.88
N THR A 73 -2.52 -11.61 -1.98
CA THR A 73 -2.37 -13.07 -2.09
C THR A 73 -0.93 -13.55 -1.86
N VAL A 74 0.07 -12.67 -2.00
CA VAL A 74 1.47 -12.96 -1.69
C VAL A 74 1.68 -13.30 -0.21
N PHE A 75 0.81 -12.80 0.68
CA PHE A 75 0.88 -13.08 2.12
C PHE A 75 -0.05 -14.21 2.57
N ARG A 76 -0.67 -14.94 1.63
CA ARG A 76 -1.46 -16.11 2.03
C ARG A 76 -0.53 -17.15 2.65
N ASN A 77 -0.70 -17.36 3.96
CA ASN A 77 -0.09 -18.47 4.66
C ASN A 77 -0.78 -19.77 4.23
N ASP A 78 0.02 -20.75 3.85
CA ASP A 78 -0.47 -22.11 3.62
C ASP A 78 -0.45 -22.86 4.95
N PRO A 79 -1.59 -23.15 5.59
CA PRO A 79 -1.62 -23.89 6.85
C PRO A 79 -1.13 -25.33 6.72
N SER A 80 -0.95 -25.86 5.50
CA SER A 80 -0.33 -27.17 5.24
C SER A 80 1.19 -27.09 4.99
N ALA A 81 1.74 -25.89 4.86
CA ALA A 81 3.18 -25.69 4.81
C ALA A 81 3.71 -25.62 6.25
N GLU A 82 4.42 -26.66 6.68
CA GLU A 82 5.16 -26.65 7.94
C GLU A 82 6.00 -25.36 8.05
N GLU A 83 5.86 -24.66 9.18
CA GLU A 83 6.64 -23.54 9.73
C GLU A 83 7.61 -22.79 8.78
N PRO A 84 7.53 -21.43 8.66
CA PRO A 84 8.33 -20.66 7.72
C PRO A 84 9.75 -20.40 8.25
N ASN A 85 10.51 -21.45 8.55
CA ASN A 85 11.93 -21.36 8.82
C ASN A 85 12.70 -22.09 7.72
N ASN A 86 12.80 -21.47 6.54
CA ASN A 86 13.93 -21.59 5.61
C ASN A 86 13.63 -20.88 4.27
N ARG A 87 14.00 -19.58 4.18
CA ARG A 87 14.24 -18.91 2.89
C ARG A 87 15.52 -19.42 2.18
N ALA A 88 16.10 -20.52 2.63
CA ALA A 88 17.40 -21.03 2.22
C ALA A 88 17.35 -22.17 1.18
N THR A 89 16.18 -22.55 0.66
CA THR A 89 16.11 -23.57 -0.39
C THR A 89 15.32 -23.06 -1.58
N GLY A 90 15.93 -23.13 -2.77
CA GLY A 90 15.37 -22.75 -4.06
C GLY A 90 14.16 -23.59 -4.49
N LYS A 91 13.12 -23.62 -3.65
CA LYS A 91 11.80 -24.12 -4.04
C LYS A 91 11.22 -23.14 -5.07
N PRO A 92 10.60 -23.65 -6.15
CA PRO A 92 9.94 -22.81 -7.13
C PRO A 92 8.92 -21.92 -6.42
N PHE A 93 8.87 -20.64 -6.81
CA PHE A 93 7.83 -19.72 -6.35
C PHE A 93 6.48 -20.41 -6.56
N LYS A 94 5.76 -20.72 -5.47
CA LYS A 94 4.38 -21.21 -5.56
C LYS A 94 3.61 -20.15 -6.35
N GLU A 95 2.97 -20.56 -7.44
CA GLU A 95 2.17 -19.64 -8.25
C GLU A 95 1.16 -18.92 -7.36
N ARG A 96 0.96 -17.62 -7.62
CA ARG A 96 -0.03 -16.84 -6.89
C ARG A 96 -1.41 -17.45 -7.18
N GLU A 97 -2.05 -17.98 -6.15
CA GLU A 97 -3.45 -18.35 -6.24
C GLU A 97 -4.29 -17.10 -5.92
N SER A 98 -5.03 -16.61 -6.92
CA SER A 98 -5.95 -15.48 -6.79
C SER A 98 -7.20 -15.84 -5.99
N PHE A 99 -8.06 -14.87 -5.70
CA PHE A 99 -9.37 -15.12 -5.11
C PHE A 99 -10.50 -14.41 -5.87
N ASP A 100 -11.72 -14.94 -5.75
CA ASP A 100 -12.93 -14.32 -6.31
C ASP A 100 -13.39 -13.16 -5.40
N GLY A 101 -13.18 -11.94 -5.86
CA GLY A 101 -13.52 -10.71 -5.15
C GLY A 101 -14.96 -10.24 -5.36
N ARG A 102 -15.76 -10.86 -6.23
CA ARG A 102 -17.07 -10.31 -6.65
C ARG A 102 -18.04 -10.10 -5.49
N THR A 103 -18.10 -11.02 -4.54
CA THR A 103 -18.96 -10.89 -3.35
C THR A 103 -18.47 -9.77 -2.42
N ILE A 104 -17.14 -9.64 -2.26
CA ILE A 104 -16.54 -8.57 -1.45
C ILE A 104 -16.86 -7.21 -2.07
N LEU A 105 -16.65 -7.07 -3.39
CA LEU A 105 -16.98 -5.85 -4.12
C LEU A 105 -18.47 -5.52 -3.98
N LYS A 106 -19.38 -6.48 -4.18
CA LYS A 106 -20.82 -6.27 -4.04
C LYS A 106 -21.22 -5.73 -2.66
N LEU A 107 -20.57 -6.20 -1.60
CA LEU A 107 -20.91 -5.82 -0.22
C LEU A 107 -20.20 -4.54 0.25
N PHE A 108 -18.99 -4.29 -0.24
CA PHE A 108 -18.08 -3.30 0.36
C PHE A 108 -17.53 -2.26 -0.63
N GLU A 109 -18.00 -2.23 -1.88
CA GLU A 109 -17.57 -1.26 -2.92
C GLU A 109 -17.45 0.18 -2.40
N ASN A 110 -18.40 0.59 -1.54
CA ASN A 110 -18.49 1.93 -0.98
C ASN A 110 -18.28 1.97 0.55
N PHE A 111 -17.65 0.95 1.12
CA PHE A 111 -17.42 0.85 2.56
C PHE A 111 -16.58 2.02 3.09
N GLU A 112 -16.99 2.60 4.21
CA GLU A 112 -16.30 3.72 4.85
C GLU A 112 -15.37 3.18 5.94
N PHE A 113 -14.05 3.16 5.66
CA PHE A 113 -13.06 2.75 6.65
C PHE A 113 -12.83 3.85 7.70
N GLY A 114 -13.01 5.11 7.30
CA GLY A 114 -12.92 6.28 8.16
C GLY A 114 -11.89 7.28 7.67
N GLU A 115 -11.46 8.13 8.58
CA GLU A 115 -10.55 9.24 8.30
C GLU A 115 -9.23 9.08 9.07
N VAL A 116 -8.14 9.53 8.46
CA VAL A 116 -6.83 9.56 9.12
C VAL A 116 -6.13 10.89 8.85
N GLN A 117 -5.48 11.42 9.87
CA GLN A 117 -4.60 12.56 9.75
C GLN A 117 -3.17 12.07 9.49
N LEU A 118 -2.69 12.30 8.28
CA LEU A 118 -1.31 12.01 7.91
C LEU A 118 -0.44 13.19 8.32
N ASN A 119 0.51 12.96 9.23
CA ASN A 119 1.44 14.00 9.69
C ASN A 119 2.92 13.69 9.42
N SER A 120 3.20 12.58 8.75
CA SER A 120 4.58 12.19 8.46
C SER A 120 4.71 11.29 7.24
N VAL A 121 5.94 11.23 6.72
CA VAL A 121 6.38 10.24 5.74
C VAL A 121 7.50 9.44 6.38
N CYS A 122 7.38 8.10 6.32
CA CYS A 122 8.37 7.18 6.85
C CYS A 122 9.14 6.51 5.71
N LEU A 123 10.46 6.38 5.87
CA LEU A 123 11.28 5.55 5.00
C LEU A 123 11.39 4.15 5.59
N SER A 124 10.50 3.26 5.18
CA SER A 124 10.44 1.88 5.68
C SER A 124 11.38 0.95 4.92
N GLN A 125 11.97 -0.01 5.64
CA GLN A 125 12.80 -1.07 5.08
C GLN A 125 11.92 -2.27 4.70
N ARG A 126 12.07 -2.75 3.47
CA ARG A 126 11.34 -3.94 3.00
C ARG A 126 11.94 -5.20 3.62
N PHE A 127 11.09 -6.19 3.88
CA PHE A 127 11.45 -7.50 4.43
C PHE A 127 12.02 -7.48 5.85
N SER A 128 11.80 -6.39 6.57
CA SER A 128 12.17 -6.23 7.98
C SER A 128 10.94 -5.80 8.78
N THR A 129 10.88 -6.25 10.03
CA THR A 129 9.78 -5.97 10.95
C THR A 129 10.36 -5.52 12.29
N ASP A 130 9.78 -4.49 12.90
CA ASP A 130 10.14 -4.03 14.23
C ASP A 130 9.34 -4.76 15.33
N GLN A 131 9.52 -4.35 16.59
CA GLN A 131 8.85 -4.98 17.74
C GLN A 131 7.32 -4.78 17.74
N SER A 132 6.80 -3.81 16.99
CA SER A 132 5.36 -3.55 16.86
C SER A 132 4.68 -4.42 15.79
N GLY A 133 5.47 -5.15 14.99
CA GLY A 133 4.97 -5.86 13.81
C GLY A 133 4.89 -4.98 12.57
N TYR A 134 5.29 -3.71 12.64
CA TYR A 134 5.37 -2.80 11.49
C TYR A 134 6.72 -2.94 10.77
N TYR A 135 6.84 -2.37 9.57
CA TYR A 135 8.13 -2.32 8.88
C TYR A 135 9.16 -1.53 9.69
N ALA A 136 10.38 -2.07 9.81
CA ALA A 136 11.48 -1.32 10.42
C ALA A 136 11.71 0.01 9.68
N SER A 137 11.95 1.08 10.43
CA SER A 137 12.12 2.44 9.89
C SER A 137 13.60 2.79 9.72
N SER A 138 13.94 3.39 8.57
CA SER A 138 15.24 4.04 8.33
C SER A 138 15.22 5.54 8.65
N GLY A 139 14.04 6.13 8.84
CA GLY A 139 13.88 7.55 9.04
C GLY A 139 12.43 8.01 8.87
N GLN A 140 12.13 9.20 9.37
CA GLN A 140 10.81 9.80 9.32
C GLN A 140 10.95 11.32 9.16
N LEU A 141 10.05 11.91 8.39
CA LEU A 141 9.89 13.35 8.25
C LEU A 141 8.47 13.73 8.65
N ASN A 142 8.33 14.65 9.61
CA ASN A 142 7.03 15.19 10.00
C ASN A 142 6.66 16.39 9.12
N PHE A 143 5.35 16.59 8.91
CA PHE A 143 4.85 17.75 8.19
C PHE A 143 4.82 19.00 9.05
N SER A 144 4.54 18.82 10.35
CA SER A 144 4.51 19.85 11.40
C SER A 144 5.59 19.59 12.44
#